data_AF-A0A0V0GVU1-F1
#
_entry.id   AF-A0A0V0GVU1-F1
#
_cell.length_a   1.000
_cell.length_b   1.000
_cell.length_c   1.000
_cell.angle_alpha   90.00
_cell.angle_beta   90.00
_cell.angle_gamma   90.00
#
_symmetry.space_group_name_H-M   'P 1'
#
loop_
_entity.id
_entity.type
_entity.pdbx_description
1 polymer ?
#
loop_
_entity_poly.entity_id
_entity_poly.type
_entity_poly.pdbx_seq_one_letter_code
_entity_poly.pdbx_strand_id
1 'polypeptide(L)' 'MLQTAYNEWLLPLRTLVTGIMAENQQDHEKLASDTMCSLNPIELVLYRCIELVEDNLKHA' A
#
# COMPACT_ATOMS: atom_id res chain seq x y z
N MET A 1 -7.15 5.44 18.34
CA MET A 1 -6.88 4.12 17.73
C MET A 1 -6.73 4.23 16.21
N LEU A 2 -7.69 4.85 15.50
CA LEU A 2 -7.61 4.98 14.03
C LEU A 2 -6.41 5.81 13.55
N GLN A 3 -6.12 6.95 14.19
CA GLN A 3 -4.95 7.77 13.87
C GLN A 3 -3.62 7.03 14.12
N THR A 4 -3.55 6.23 15.18
CA THR A 4 -2.39 5.37 15.47
C THR A 4 -2.23 4.29 14.40
N ALA A 5 -3.31 3.59 14.03
CA ALA A 5 -3.28 2.59 12.97
C ALA A 5 -2.87 3.18 11.61
N TYR A 6 -3.36 4.39 11.30
CA TYR A 6 -2.97 5.12 10.10
C TYR A 6 -1.47 5.41 10.08
N ASN A 7 -0.95 6.04 11.15
CA ASN A 7 0.43 6.48 11.21
C ASN A 7 1.44 5.34 11.36
N GLU A 8 1.12 4.32 12.16
CA GLU A 8 2.06 3.26 12.51
C GLU A 8 1.95 2.02 11.61
N TRP A 9 0.86 1.85 10.87
CA TRP A 9 0.64 0.67 10.05
C TRP A 9 0.36 0.99 8.59
N LEU A 10 -0.67 1.78 8.29
CA LEU A 10 -1.08 2.02 6.90
C LEU A 10 -0.03 2.82 6.12
N LEU A 11 0.50 3.89 6.71
CA LEU A 11 1.55 4.71 6.08
C LEU A 11 2.85 3.91 5.84
N PRO A 12 3.41 3.20 6.84
CA PRO A 12 4.58 2.34 6.61
C PRO A 12 4.32 1.23 5.59
N LEU A 13 3.16 0.59 5.63
CA LEU A 13 2.82 -0.46 4.66
C LEU A 13 2.75 0.08 3.24
N ARG A 14 2.22 1.29 3.04
CA ARG A 14 2.18 1.94 1.71
C ARG A 14 3.60 2.14 1.18
N THR A 15 4.47 2.71 2.01
CA THR A 15 5.87 2.92 1.65
C THR A 15 6.55 1.61 1.24
N LEU A 16 6.31 0.53 2.00
CA LEU A 16 6.87 -0.79 1.69
C LEU A 16 6.34 -1.36 0.36
N VAL A 17 5.01 -1.37 0.17
CA VAL A 17 4.39 -1.93 -1.04
C VAL A 17 4.83 -1.15 -2.29
N THR A 18 4.79 0.18 -2.25
CA THR A 18 5.23 1.02 -3.36
C THR A 18 6.72 0.86 -3.64
N GLY A 19 7.55 0.69 -2.61
CA GLY A 19 8.98 0.40 -2.77
C GLY A 19 9.23 -0.93 -3.51
N ILE A 20 8.58 -2.00 -3.06
CA ILE A 20 8.70 -3.31 -3.70
C ILE A 20 8.21 -3.26 -5.15
N MET A 21 7.08 -2.60 -5.42
CA MET A 21 6.56 -2.45 -6.78
C MET A 21 7.51 -1.67 -7.68
N ALA A 22 8.13 -0.58 -7.18
CA ALA A 22 9.10 0.19 -7.93
C ALA A 22 10.37 -0.61 -8.27
N GLU A 23 10.87 -1.41 -7.31
CA GLU A 23 12.02 -2.30 -7.52
C GLU A 23 11.71 -3.38 -8.57
N ASN A 24 10.51 -3.96 -8.54
CA ASN A 24 10.10 -5.03 -9.44
C ASN A 24 9.64 -4.52 -10.83
N GLN A 25 9.40 -3.22 -11.00
CA GLN A 25 8.93 -2.66 -12.26
C GLN A 25 10.00 -2.69 -13.38
N GLN A 26 11.29 -2.63 -13.00
CA GLN A 26 12.40 -2.67 -13.94
C GLN A 26 12.87 -4.10 -14.25
N ASP A 27 12.39 -5.08 -13.49
CA ASP A 27 12.78 -6.47 -13.61
C ASP A 27 11.73 -7.23 -14.43
N HIS A 28 12.17 -7.87 -15.51
CA HIS A 28 11.32 -8.67 -16.39
C HIS A 28 11.35 -10.16 -16.04
N GLU A 29 11.97 -10.54 -14.93
CA GLU A 29 11.92 -11.89 -14.41
C GLU A 29 10.49 -12.30 -14.02
N LYS A 30 10.17 -13.58 -14.21
CA LYS A 30 8.85 -14.13 -13.88
C LYS A 30 8.47 -13.88 -12.42
N LEU A 31 9.45 -13.93 -11.51
CA LEU A 31 9.25 -13.66 -10.09
C LEU A 31 8.80 -12.21 -9.84
N ALA A 32 9.37 -11.24 -10.57
CA ALA A 32 8.99 -9.84 -10.46
C ALA A 32 7.56 -9.62 -10.98
N SER A 33 7.21 -10.25 -12.09
CA SER A 33 5.83 -10.23 -12.62
C SER A 33 4.83 -10.85 -11.64
N ASP A 34 5.12 -12.02 -11.07
CA ASP A 34 4.24 -12.72 -10.12
C ASP A 34 4.06 -11.89 -8.82
N THR A 35 5.14 -11.23 -8.38
CA THR A 35 5.14 -10.31 -7.24
C THR A 35 4.28 -9.08 -7.53
N MET A 36 4.45 -8.44 -8.69
CA MET A 36 3.61 -7.30 -9.12
C MET A 36 2.13 -7.67 -9.21
N CYS A 37 1.79 -8.82 -9.81
CA CYS A 37 0.42 -9.30 -9.89
C CYS A 37 -0.21 -9.52 -8.51
N SER A 38 0.59 -9.96 -7.53
CA SER A 38 0.13 -10.19 -6.16
C SER A 38 0.00 -8.89 -5.36
N LEU A 39 0.90 -7.93 -5.57
CA LEU A 39 0.92 -6.66 -4.84
C LEU A 39 -0.06 -5.62 -5.39
N ASN A 40 -0.34 -5.60 -6.69
CA ASN A 40 -1.32 -4.69 -7.30
C ASN A 40 -2.69 -4.64 -6.57
N PRO A 41 -3.37 -5.78 -6.30
CA PRO A 41 -4.63 -5.74 -5.57
C PRO A 41 -4.46 -5.27 -4.11
N ILE A 42 -3.32 -5.57 -3.48
CA ILE A 42 -3.02 -5.14 -2.11
C ILE A 42 -2.81 -3.62 -2.06
N GLU A 43 -2.04 -3.08 -3.01
CA GLU A 43 -1.82 -1.64 -3.14
C GLU A 43 -3.17 -0.91 -3.30
N LEU A 44 -4.03 -1.39 -4.20
CA LEU A 44 -5.35 -0.79 -4.42
C LEU A 44 -6.21 -0.78 -3.15
N VAL A 45 -6.29 -1.90 -2.43
CA VAL A 45 -7.05 -1.97 -1.17
C VAL A 45 -6.43 -1.08 -0.11
N LEU A 46 -5.10 -1.04 -0.02
CA LEU A 46 -4.38 -0.22 0.95
C LEU A 46 -4.62 1.28 0.73
N TYR A 47 -4.57 1.76 -0.50
CA TYR A 47 -4.91 3.15 -0.83
C TYR A 47 -6.36 3.47 -0.45
N ARG A 48 -7.30 2.55 -0.71
CA ARG A 48 -8.70 2.75 -0.31
C ARG A 48 -8.87 2.80 1.20
N CYS A 49 -8.17 1.94 1.95
CA CYS A 49 -8.18 1.97 3.41
C CYS A 49 -7.62 3.29 3.95
N ILE A 50 -6.52 3.78 3.38
CA ILE A 50 -5.91 5.06 3.73
C ILE A 50 -6.90 6.21 3.49
N GLU A 51 -7.51 6.28 2.32
CA GLU A 51 -8.49 7.31 1.97
C GLU A 51 -9.67 7.32 2.94
N LEU A 52 -10.24 6.14 3.25
CA LEU A 52 -11.35 6.03 4.19
C LEU A 52 -10.97 6.47 5.61
N VAL A 53 -9.74 6.17 6.04
CA VAL A 53 -9.26 6.58 7.36
C VAL A 53 -8.98 8.08 7.41
N GLU A 54 -8.36 8.65 6.37
CA GLU A 54 -8.15 10.10 6.25
C GLU A 54 -9.47 10.86 6.28
N ASP A 55 -10.47 10.39 5.52
CA ASP A 55 -11.79 10.99 5.52
C ASP A 55 -12.47 10.83 6.88
N ASN A 56 -12.37 9.67 7.52
CA ASN A 56 -12.92 9.50 8.87
C ASN A 56 -12.27 10.47 9.88
N LEU A 57 -10.95 10.64 9.83
CA LEU A 57 -10.21 11.55 10.72
C LEU A 57 -10.51 13.02 10.46
N LYS A 58 -10.81 13.41 9.20
CA LYS A 58 -11.23 14.79 8.85
C LYS A 58 -12.62 15.14 9.35
N HIS A 59 -13.51 14.15 9.46
CA HIS A 59 -14.90 14.32 9.88
C HIS A 59 -15.15 13.86 11.33
N ALA A 60 -14.08 13.58 12.08
CA ALA A 60 -14.12 13.19 13.49
C ALA A 60 -14.19 14.40 14.44
#